data_AF-A0A8F6SLW8-F1
#
_entry.id   AF-A0A8F6SLW8-F1
#
_cell.length_a   1.000
_cell.length_b   1.000
_cell.length_c   1.000
_cell.angle_alpha   90.00
_cell.angle_beta   90.00
_cell.angle_gamma   90.00
#
_symmetry.space_group_name_H-M   'P 1'
#
loop_
_entity.id
_entity.type
_entity.pdbx_description
1 polymer ?
#
loop_
_entity_poly.entity_id
_entity_poly.type
_entity_poly.pdbx_seq_one_letter_code
_entity_poly.pdbx_strand_id
1 'polypeptide(L)'
;MAILINPPKRGMINITDAAIGIGVLFLIMGVIVIPMNNWLSNQAKAIVASTQAKRVQKAVQLYIKDNHSMIASTATASTPYIFGVSRLISAGYLPTGFSTTNGFGATYQTRVFEPTADKLQSMTYLAGGARLSKSLARKVAIGIGAEGGIIDGNTAKGALGSWSVALSSFGGYNPGDGSVVIAGFYDHGISINDYLYRKSVPGHPELNTMSTSLNMGNNNITNAATTTTTTLNATDVNSTNVTATNNVTGTNVNARTTRTEGETYTGGWFRTTGDTGWYSEKHGGGIYMTDNSWVRVYNDKNFSTGGQIKGGTVRADGRLYAGEALQLEKVYTAGSGCSPNGLIGRDASGGILSCQSGIWKSSEFSFRVAGTFQVWPGQTVNLGRFKLCINTYRIDGREMALTELIPTDGPDSNGNMNWRAMNATQYPSYYMGIHCFI
;
A
#
# COMPACT_ATOMS: atom_id res chain seq x y z
N MET A 1 137.77 -27.88 9.49
CA MET A 1 137.15 -27.87 10.83
C MET A 1 135.65 -27.74 10.62
N ALA A 2 134.90 -28.82 10.81
CA ALA A 2 133.45 -28.87 10.68
C ALA A 2 132.82 -28.50 12.03
N ILE A 3 131.78 -27.66 12.03
CA ILE A 3 130.81 -27.58 13.14
C ILE A 3 129.41 -27.59 12.54
N LEU A 4 128.65 -28.56 13.03
CA LEU A 4 127.32 -29.03 12.61
C LEU A 4 126.21 -28.06 13.02
N ILE A 5 125.21 -27.89 12.15
CA ILE A 5 123.92 -27.27 12.50
C ILE A 5 122.85 -28.36 12.46
N ASN A 6 122.24 -28.64 13.62
CA ASN A 6 121.16 -29.62 13.80
C ASN A 6 119.80 -29.08 13.27
N PRO A 7 118.90 -29.94 12.76
CA PRO A 7 117.55 -29.56 12.37
C PRO A 7 116.58 -29.57 13.58
N PRO A 8 115.55 -28.71 13.63
CA PRO A 8 114.59 -28.74 14.72
C PRO A 8 113.60 -29.91 14.56
N LYS A 9 113.44 -30.65 15.66
CA LYS A 9 112.55 -31.81 15.85
C LYS A 9 111.10 -31.38 16.02
N ARG A 10 110.19 -32.25 15.57
CA ARG A 10 108.73 -32.24 15.80
C ARG A 10 108.42 -32.13 17.30
N GLY A 11 107.63 -31.12 17.68
CA GLY A 11 107.04 -30.98 19.01
C GLY A 11 105.72 -31.76 19.09
N MET A 12 105.70 -32.74 19.98
CA MET A 12 104.49 -33.39 20.51
C MET A 12 103.56 -32.34 21.11
N ILE A 13 102.29 -32.31 20.69
CA ILE A 13 101.24 -31.62 21.44
C ILE A 13 101.04 -32.43 22.73
N ASN A 14 101.49 -31.90 23.86
CA ASN A 14 101.25 -32.49 25.17
C ASN A 14 99.74 -32.50 25.44
N ILE A 15 99.22 -33.62 25.96
CA ILE A 15 97.81 -33.81 26.37
C ILE A 15 97.36 -32.72 27.39
N THR A 16 98.31 -32.06 28.05
CA THR A 16 98.07 -30.91 28.94
C THR A 16 97.65 -29.62 28.20
N ASP A 17 98.19 -29.31 27.02
CA ASP A 17 97.79 -28.12 26.25
C ASP A 17 96.43 -28.28 25.57
N ALA A 18 96.09 -29.50 25.13
CA ALA A 18 94.76 -29.80 24.61
C ALA A 18 93.68 -29.75 25.71
N ALA A 19 94.00 -30.20 26.94
CA ALA A 19 93.09 -30.12 28.08
C ALA A 19 92.83 -28.67 28.55
N ILE A 20 93.86 -27.82 28.55
CA ILE A 20 93.72 -26.38 28.86
C ILE A 20 92.90 -25.68 27.77
N GLY A 21 93.15 -25.99 26.48
CA GLY A 21 92.37 -25.43 25.37
C GLY A 21 90.87 -25.80 25.41
N ILE A 22 90.54 -27.05 25.75
CA ILE A 22 89.16 -27.50 25.92
C ILE A 22 88.52 -26.88 27.17
N GLY A 23 89.26 -26.76 28.28
CA GLY A 23 88.79 -26.09 29.50
C GLY A 23 88.48 -24.60 29.28
N VAL A 24 89.34 -23.89 28.54
CA VAL A 24 89.14 -22.49 28.15
C VAL A 24 87.97 -22.35 27.17
N LEU A 25 87.78 -23.31 26.25
CA LEU A 25 86.62 -23.32 25.36
C LEU A 25 85.30 -23.54 26.11
N PHE A 26 85.26 -24.45 27.10
CA PHE A 26 84.10 -24.63 27.96
C PHE A 26 83.86 -23.42 28.86
N LEU A 27 84.91 -22.73 29.31
CA LEU A 27 84.81 -21.44 30.00
C LEU A 27 84.24 -20.35 29.08
N ILE A 28 84.71 -20.24 27.84
CA ILE A 28 84.20 -19.27 26.85
C ILE A 28 82.75 -19.61 26.46
N MET A 29 82.43 -20.88 26.27
CA MET A 29 81.05 -21.32 25.99
C MET A 29 80.13 -21.07 27.19
N GLY A 30 80.58 -21.37 28.41
CA GLY A 30 79.83 -21.16 29.65
C GLY A 30 79.63 -19.69 30.02
N VAL A 31 80.63 -18.84 29.81
CA VAL A 31 80.65 -17.44 30.25
C VAL A 31 80.21 -16.47 29.15
N ILE A 32 80.46 -16.78 27.87
CA ILE A 32 80.19 -15.87 26.75
C ILE A 32 79.07 -16.41 25.85
N VAL A 33 79.21 -17.62 25.31
CA VAL A 33 78.28 -18.10 24.25
C VAL A 33 76.90 -18.46 24.80
N ILE A 34 76.80 -19.17 25.92
CA ILE A 34 75.51 -19.53 26.53
C ILE A 34 74.76 -18.27 27.01
N PRO A 35 75.39 -17.32 27.74
CA PRO A 35 74.74 -16.06 28.10
C PRO A 35 74.37 -15.19 26.89
N MET A 36 75.21 -15.13 25.86
CA MET A 36 74.93 -14.38 24.63
C MET A 36 73.80 -15.00 23.81
N ASN A 37 73.73 -16.34 23.71
CA ASN A 37 72.63 -17.04 23.04
C ASN A 37 71.31 -16.88 23.82
N ASN A 38 71.36 -16.96 25.16
CA ASN A 38 70.20 -16.68 26.01
C ASN A 38 69.76 -15.21 25.88
N TRP A 39 70.69 -14.27 25.78
CA TRP A 39 70.39 -12.85 25.55
C TRP A 39 69.77 -12.60 24.17
N LEU A 40 70.32 -13.19 23.11
CA LEU A 40 69.76 -13.12 21.74
C LEU A 40 68.36 -13.77 21.67
N SER A 41 68.20 -14.95 22.27
CA SER A 41 66.91 -15.65 22.34
C SER A 41 65.85 -14.82 23.09
N ASN A 42 66.21 -14.26 24.25
CA ASN A 42 65.31 -13.39 25.01
C ASN A 42 64.93 -12.13 24.25
N GLN A 43 65.84 -11.57 23.45
CA GLN A 43 65.53 -10.42 22.61
C GLN A 43 64.58 -10.75 21.47
N ALA A 44 64.73 -11.90 20.81
CA ALA A 44 63.79 -12.35 19.79
C ALA A 44 62.40 -12.63 20.38
N LYS A 45 62.35 -13.32 21.54
CA LYS A 45 61.11 -13.56 22.30
C LYS A 45 60.42 -12.26 22.71
N ALA A 46 61.19 -11.23 23.08
CA ALA A 46 60.63 -9.92 23.43
C ALA A 46 59.91 -9.24 22.26
N ILE A 47 60.45 -9.31 21.04
CA ILE A 47 59.84 -8.74 19.83
C ILE A 47 58.55 -9.48 19.45
N VAL A 48 58.57 -10.82 19.52
CA VAL A 48 57.38 -11.63 19.25
C VAL A 48 56.30 -11.38 20.31
N ALA A 49 56.68 -11.36 21.59
CA ALA A 49 55.76 -11.05 22.68
C ALA A 49 55.14 -9.65 22.52
N SER A 50 55.91 -8.63 22.13
CA SER A 50 55.37 -7.30 21.88
C SER A 50 54.41 -7.24 20.69
N THR A 51 54.69 -8.00 19.62
CA THR A 51 53.82 -8.06 18.43
C THR A 51 52.52 -8.79 18.73
N GLN A 52 52.59 -9.89 19.47
CA GLN A 52 51.40 -10.60 19.96
C GLN A 52 50.58 -9.69 20.89
N ALA A 53 51.24 -8.98 21.81
CA ALA A 53 50.61 -8.03 22.71
C ALA A 53 49.89 -6.89 21.95
N LYS A 54 50.47 -6.36 20.87
CA LYS A 54 49.79 -5.41 19.96
C LYS A 54 48.51 -5.99 19.36
N ARG A 55 48.56 -7.24 18.90
CA ARG A 55 47.39 -7.90 18.30
C ARG A 55 46.29 -8.16 19.32
N VAL A 56 46.66 -8.56 20.54
CA VAL A 56 45.73 -8.68 21.66
C VAL A 56 45.16 -7.31 22.01
N GLN A 57 45.97 -6.26 22.11
CA GLN A 57 45.50 -4.91 22.44
C GLN A 57 44.51 -4.38 21.40
N LYS A 58 44.74 -4.61 20.11
CA LYS A 58 43.79 -4.24 19.06
C LYS A 58 42.45 -4.97 19.21
N ALA A 59 42.49 -6.26 19.54
CA ALA A 59 41.28 -7.05 19.81
C ALA A 59 40.55 -6.59 21.09
N VAL A 60 41.31 -6.24 22.14
CA VAL A 60 40.79 -5.65 23.39
C VAL A 60 40.04 -4.35 23.10
N GLN A 61 40.63 -3.44 22.32
CA GLN A 61 40.00 -2.18 21.94
C GLN A 61 38.68 -2.39 21.19
N LEU A 62 38.67 -3.28 20.19
CA LEU A 62 37.45 -3.60 19.45
C LEU A 62 36.37 -4.24 20.35
N TYR A 63 36.76 -5.17 21.23
CA TYR A 63 35.83 -5.81 22.16
C TYR A 63 35.21 -4.80 23.12
N ILE A 64 36.02 -3.91 23.71
CA ILE A 64 35.53 -2.87 24.62
C ILE A 64 34.57 -1.94 23.88
N LYS A 65 34.92 -1.53 22.66
CA LYS A 65 34.10 -0.64 21.83
C LYS A 65 32.73 -1.25 21.50
N ASP A 66 32.69 -2.46 20.97
CA ASP A 66 31.44 -3.10 20.53
C ASP A 66 30.54 -3.50 21.70
N ASN A 67 31.13 -3.77 22.87
CA ASN A 67 30.41 -4.23 24.06
C ASN A 67 30.34 -3.13 25.13
N HIS A 68 30.46 -1.86 24.75
CA HIS A 68 30.57 -0.72 25.66
C HIS A 68 29.45 -0.70 26.71
N SER A 69 28.19 -0.78 26.28
CA SER A 69 27.03 -0.73 27.19
C SER A 69 27.01 -1.89 28.19
N MET A 70 27.37 -3.09 27.75
CA MET A 70 27.47 -4.26 28.63
C MET A 70 28.59 -4.08 29.66
N ILE A 71 29.76 -3.60 29.24
CA ILE A 71 30.89 -3.37 30.14
C ILE A 71 30.57 -2.24 31.13
N ALA A 72 30.01 -1.12 30.67
CA ALA A 72 29.61 0.01 31.52
C ALA A 72 28.53 -0.38 32.55
N SER A 73 27.69 -1.38 32.26
CA SER A 73 26.73 -1.90 33.26
C SER A 73 27.37 -2.68 34.42
N THR A 74 28.65 -3.04 34.31
CA THR A 74 29.36 -3.92 35.27
C THR A 74 30.63 -3.30 35.85
N ALA A 75 31.34 -2.47 35.09
CA ALA A 75 32.52 -1.77 35.53
C ALA A 75 32.14 -0.53 36.34
N THR A 76 32.89 -0.24 37.40
CA THR A 76 32.76 1.00 38.18
C THR A 76 34.14 1.59 38.42
N ALA A 77 34.22 2.70 39.17
CA ALA A 77 35.50 3.29 39.57
C ALA A 77 36.37 2.34 40.41
N SER A 78 35.75 1.37 41.12
CA SER A 78 36.43 0.44 42.03
C SER A 78 36.32 -1.03 41.63
N THR A 79 35.31 -1.41 40.83
CA THR A 79 35.06 -2.79 40.42
C THR A 79 35.33 -2.95 38.93
N PRO A 80 36.35 -3.72 38.52
CA PRO A 80 36.66 -3.88 37.10
C PRO A 80 35.79 -4.94 36.42
N TYR A 81 35.51 -4.71 35.14
CA TYR A 81 35.21 -5.80 34.20
C TYR A 81 36.51 -6.46 33.75
N ILE A 82 36.63 -7.78 33.93
CA ILE A 82 37.88 -8.53 33.70
C ILE A 82 37.67 -9.52 32.56
N PHE A 83 38.60 -9.53 31.60
CA PHE A 83 38.65 -10.53 30.55
C PHE A 83 40.08 -10.78 30.05
N GLY A 84 40.26 -11.80 29.22
CA GLY A 84 41.55 -12.15 28.63
C GLY A 84 41.39 -12.76 27.24
N VAL A 85 42.46 -13.36 26.74
CA VAL A 85 42.53 -13.91 25.37
C VAL A 85 41.42 -14.92 25.07
N SER A 86 41.05 -15.78 26.03
CA SER A 86 39.99 -16.78 25.85
C SER A 86 38.64 -16.15 25.50
N ARG A 87 38.26 -15.05 26.17
CA ARG A 87 37.04 -14.30 25.89
C ARG A 87 37.08 -13.70 24.49
N LEU A 88 38.21 -13.11 24.10
CA LEU A 88 38.41 -12.52 22.77
C LEU A 88 38.31 -13.56 21.65
N ILE A 89 38.77 -14.79 21.87
CA ILE A 89 38.58 -15.90 20.91
C ILE A 89 37.09 -16.27 20.83
N SER A 90 36.44 -16.51 21.98
CA SER A 90 35.02 -16.92 22.00
C SER A 90 34.08 -15.87 21.40
N ALA A 91 34.44 -14.59 21.49
CA ALA A 91 33.68 -13.47 20.96
C ALA A 91 34.06 -13.09 19.51
N GLY A 92 34.99 -13.82 18.87
CA GLY A 92 35.35 -13.62 17.47
C GLY A 92 36.37 -12.52 17.17
N TYR A 93 36.96 -11.89 18.19
CA TYR A 93 37.97 -10.82 18.01
C TYR A 93 39.39 -11.36 17.79
N LEU A 94 39.63 -12.63 18.12
CA LEU A 94 40.86 -13.37 17.80
C LEU A 94 40.51 -14.71 17.15
N PRO A 95 41.35 -15.20 16.21
CA PRO A 95 41.08 -16.46 15.52
C PRO A 95 41.14 -17.66 16.48
N THR A 96 40.35 -18.69 16.16
CA THR A 96 40.44 -20.00 16.81
C THR A 96 41.86 -20.54 16.69
N GLY A 97 42.49 -20.88 17.83
CA GLY A 97 43.89 -21.33 17.90
C GLY A 97 44.91 -20.25 18.27
N PHE A 98 44.50 -19.00 18.50
CA PHE A 98 45.40 -17.97 19.03
C PHE A 98 45.90 -18.34 20.44
N SER A 99 47.22 -18.32 20.66
CA SER A 99 47.82 -18.70 21.95
C SER A 99 47.40 -17.75 23.08
N THR A 100 47.00 -18.32 24.23
CA THR A 100 46.62 -17.58 25.44
C THR A 100 47.83 -17.08 26.24
N THR A 101 49.02 -17.64 25.99
CA THR A 101 50.28 -17.19 26.59
C THR A 101 51.24 -16.64 25.54
N ASN A 102 52.18 -15.80 25.99
CA ASN A 102 53.28 -15.32 25.16
C ASN A 102 54.53 -16.22 25.25
N GLY A 103 55.60 -15.85 24.53
CA GLY A 103 56.87 -16.59 24.51
C GLY A 103 57.64 -16.65 25.84
N PHE A 104 57.14 -15.98 26.88
CA PHE A 104 57.63 -16.05 28.27
C PHE A 104 56.63 -16.74 29.22
N GLY A 105 55.52 -17.27 28.70
CA GLY A 105 54.48 -17.93 29.49
C GLY A 105 53.51 -16.97 30.20
N ALA A 106 53.59 -15.66 29.95
CA ALA A 106 52.66 -14.69 30.55
C ALA A 106 51.31 -14.72 29.83
N THR A 107 50.24 -14.59 30.60
CA THR A 107 48.84 -14.44 30.13
C THR A 107 48.46 -12.97 30.06
N TYR A 108 47.43 -12.64 29.27
CA TYR A 108 46.90 -11.29 29.16
C TYR A 108 45.60 -11.17 29.96
N GLN A 109 45.60 -10.26 30.93
CA GLN A 109 44.42 -9.93 31.73
C GLN A 109 44.10 -8.45 31.56
N THR A 110 43.02 -8.16 30.84
CA THR A 110 42.49 -6.80 30.71
C THR A 110 41.52 -6.52 31.84
N ARG A 111 41.69 -5.37 32.48
CA ARG A 111 40.76 -4.82 33.48
C ARG A 111 40.24 -3.49 32.98
N VAL A 112 38.92 -3.34 32.94
CA VAL A 112 38.24 -2.12 32.50
C VAL A 112 37.52 -1.49 33.67
N PHE A 113 37.68 -0.18 33.84
CA PHE A 113 37.07 0.61 34.90
C PHE A 113 36.29 1.77 34.29
N GLU A 114 35.30 2.25 35.05
CA GLU A 114 34.49 3.42 34.70
C GLU A 114 34.60 4.46 35.83
N PRO A 115 35.67 5.28 35.85
CA PRO A 115 35.84 6.32 36.86
C PRO A 115 34.85 7.46 36.71
N THR A 116 34.34 7.67 35.50
CA THR A 116 33.33 8.67 35.15
C THR A 116 32.31 7.98 34.25
N ALA A 117 31.03 8.30 34.44
CA ALA A 117 29.94 7.71 33.66
C ALA A 117 30.22 7.77 32.15
N ASP A 118 30.04 6.64 31.47
CA ASP A 118 30.29 6.39 30.05
C ASP A 118 31.74 6.65 29.59
N LYS A 119 32.71 6.67 30.51
CA LYS A 119 34.15 6.81 30.18
C LYS A 119 34.94 5.62 30.71
N LEU A 120 35.16 4.65 29.85
CA LEU A 120 35.94 3.47 30.15
C LEU A 120 37.44 3.72 30.00
N GLN A 121 38.21 3.27 30.99
CA GLN A 121 39.66 3.14 30.88
C GLN A 121 40.06 1.69 31.15
N SER A 122 41.11 1.22 30.50
CA SER A 122 41.55 -0.16 30.65
C SER A 122 43.05 -0.29 30.84
N MET A 123 43.47 -1.36 31.52
CA MET A 123 44.86 -1.78 31.56
C MET A 123 44.94 -3.28 31.31
N THR A 124 45.72 -3.66 30.31
CA THR A 124 46.04 -5.06 30.00
C THR A 124 47.35 -5.42 30.68
N TYR A 125 47.29 -6.36 31.62
CA TYR A 125 48.44 -6.85 32.37
C TYR A 125 48.97 -8.13 31.75
N LEU A 126 50.28 -8.19 31.53
CA LEU A 126 50.97 -9.45 31.23
C LEU A 126 51.35 -10.08 32.58
N ALA A 127 50.56 -11.06 33.01
CA ALA A 127 50.65 -11.68 34.33
C ALA A 127 51.05 -13.16 34.23
N GLY A 128 51.84 -13.63 35.19
CA GLY A 128 52.40 -14.99 35.22
C GLY A 128 53.59 -15.16 34.26
N GLY A 129 54.06 -16.41 34.13
CA GLY A 129 55.23 -16.75 33.31
C GLY A 129 56.58 -16.46 33.96
N ALA A 130 57.63 -16.42 33.15
CA ALA A 130 58.99 -16.14 33.59
C ALA A 130 59.15 -14.67 34.04
N ARG A 131 59.77 -14.44 35.19
CA ARG A 131 60.07 -13.09 35.68
C ARG A 131 61.06 -12.40 34.75
N LEU A 132 60.62 -11.31 34.13
CA LEU A 132 61.46 -10.51 33.24
C LEU A 132 62.34 -9.56 34.06
N SER A 133 63.59 -9.36 33.64
CA SER A 133 64.38 -8.25 34.15
C SER A 133 63.76 -6.92 33.70
N LYS A 134 63.88 -5.85 34.50
CA LYS A 134 63.33 -4.52 34.14
C LYS A 134 63.82 -4.05 32.75
N SER A 135 65.03 -4.41 32.35
CA SER A 135 65.56 -4.13 30.99
C SER A 135 64.79 -4.87 29.89
N LEU A 136 64.54 -6.17 30.07
CA LEU A 136 63.83 -6.99 29.09
C LEU A 136 62.34 -6.61 29.01
N ALA A 137 61.70 -6.33 30.15
CA ALA A 137 60.33 -5.85 30.22
C ALA A 137 60.17 -4.51 29.47
N ARG A 138 61.10 -3.56 29.66
CA ARG A 138 61.11 -2.30 28.90
C ARG A 138 61.22 -2.53 27.40
N LYS A 139 62.00 -3.52 26.95
CA LYS A 139 62.08 -3.87 25.53
C LYS A 139 60.75 -4.35 24.96
N VAL A 140 60.01 -5.18 25.71
CA VAL A 140 58.66 -5.60 25.33
C VAL A 140 57.72 -4.38 25.28
N ALA A 141 57.74 -3.52 26.30
CA ALA A 141 56.92 -2.32 26.35
C ALA A 141 57.18 -1.37 25.16
N ILE A 142 58.46 -1.10 24.83
CA ILE A 142 58.84 -0.31 23.64
C ILE A 142 58.30 -0.96 22.36
N GLY A 143 58.40 -2.29 22.25
CA GLY A 143 57.88 -3.01 21.09
C GLY A 143 56.35 -2.94 20.95
N ILE A 144 55.62 -2.72 22.04
CA ILE A 144 54.15 -2.55 22.06
C ILE A 144 53.75 -1.16 21.55
N GLY A 145 54.55 -0.13 21.81
CA GLY A 145 54.28 1.23 21.36
C GLY A 145 54.04 2.19 22.52
N ALA A 146 53.37 3.32 22.23
CA ALA A 146 53.19 4.42 23.18
C ALA A 146 52.39 4.01 24.42
N GLU A 147 51.49 3.02 24.27
CA GLU A 147 50.60 2.47 25.29
C GLU A 147 51.29 1.43 26.17
N GLY A 148 52.43 0.88 25.73
CA GLY A 148 53.18 -0.14 26.46
C GLY A 148 53.95 0.46 27.64
N GLY A 149 53.94 -0.21 28.79
CA GLY A 149 54.64 0.22 29.99
C GLY A 149 55.10 -0.94 30.86
N ILE A 150 55.76 -0.62 31.97
CA ILE A 150 56.16 -1.58 33.01
C ILE A 150 55.76 -1.11 34.40
N ILE A 151 55.58 -2.05 35.32
CA ILE A 151 55.31 -1.77 36.74
C ILE A 151 56.62 -1.54 37.49
N ASP A 152 56.65 -0.46 38.28
CA ASP A 152 57.75 -0.07 39.16
C ASP A 152 57.16 0.42 40.50
N GLY A 153 57.15 -0.46 41.49
CA GLY A 153 56.43 -0.28 42.74
C GLY A 153 54.91 -0.27 42.53
N ASN A 154 54.25 0.79 42.99
CA ASN A 154 52.79 0.99 42.84
C ASN A 154 52.41 1.83 41.62
N THR A 155 53.34 2.02 40.68
CA THR A 155 53.16 2.89 39.52
C THR A 155 53.44 2.11 38.23
N ALA A 156 52.54 2.24 37.26
CA ALA A 156 52.77 1.81 35.89
C ALA A 156 53.38 2.96 35.09
N LYS A 157 54.52 2.72 34.43
CA LYS A 157 55.27 3.72 33.66
C LYS A 157 55.35 3.29 32.20
N GLY A 158 54.91 4.17 31.31
CA GLY A 158 55.01 3.99 29.86
C GLY A 158 56.45 3.87 29.39
N ALA A 159 56.63 3.21 28.25
CA ALA A 159 57.92 3.10 27.58
C ALA A 159 58.51 4.51 27.35
N LEU A 160 59.80 4.67 27.68
CA LEU A 160 60.51 5.95 27.59
C LEU A 160 59.87 7.11 28.40
N GLY A 161 59.03 6.80 29.40
CA GLY A 161 58.38 7.81 30.24
C GLY A 161 57.19 8.52 29.56
N SER A 162 56.60 7.93 28.51
CA SER A 162 55.46 8.50 27.78
C SER A 162 54.24 8.81 28.65
N TRP A 163 54.06 8.06 29.75
CA TRP A 163 53.01 8.26 30.75
C TRP A 163 53.43 7.62 32.08
N SER A 164 52.78 8.04 33.17
CA SER A 164 52.98 7.46 34.49
C SER A 164 51.68 7.54 35.27
N VAL A 165 51.14 6.40 35.69
CA VAL A 165 49.86 6.32 36.42
C VAL A 165 49.99 5.38 37.62
N ALA A 166 49.35 5.76 38.73
CA ALA A 166 49.28 4.90 39.90
C ALA A 166 48.39 3.67 39.59
N LEU A 167 48.80 2.49 40.05
CA LEU A 167 48.01 1.26 39.88
C LEU A 167 46.66 1.36 40.58
N SER A 168 46.53 2.21 41.62
CA SER A 168 45.27 2.50 42.30
C SER A 168 44.19 3.05 41.36
N SER A 169 44.57 3.79 40.31
CA SER A 169 43.63 4.28 39.29
C SER A 169 43.04 3.16 38.43
N PHE A 170 43.62 1.96 38.48
CA PHE A 170 43.17 0.74 37.81
C PHE A 170 42.91 -0.38 38.83
N GLY A 171 42.32 -0.02 39.98
CA GLY A 171 41.88 -0.96 41.01
C GLY A 171 43.01 -1.64 41.79
N GLY A 172 44.24 -1.12 41.73
CA GLY A 172 45.36 -1.52 42.58
C GLY A 172 45.98 -2.88 42.24
N TYR A 173 45.61 -3.51 41.12
CA TYR A 173 46.15 -4.81 40.76
C TYR A 173 47.64 -4.74 40.41
N ASN A 174 48.48 -5.47 41.15
CA ASN A 174 49.92 -5.51 40.97
C ASN A 174 50.42 -6.97 40.78
N PRO A 175 50.67 -7.42 39.54
CA PRO A 175 51.26 -8.73 39.26
C PRO A 175 52.77 -8.83 39.60
N GLY A 176 53.40 -7.73 40.03
CA GLY A 176 54.80 -7.66 40.46
C GLY A 176 55.64 -6.65 39.68
N ASP A 177 56.73 -6.20 40.32
CA ASP A 177 57.72 -5.32 39.72
C ASP A 177 58.31 -5.91 38.43
N GLY A 178 58.37 -5.11 37.37
CA GLY A 178 58.86 -5.52 36.06
C GLY A 178 57.82 -6.23 35.17
N SER A 179 56.57 -6.37 35.59
CA SER A 179 55.48 -6.80 34.71
C SER A 179 55.20 -5.77 33.62
N VAL A 180 54.93 -6.25 32.42
CA VAL A 180 54.55 -5.42 31.27
C VAL A 180 53.06 -5.13 31.33
N VAL A 181 52.68 -3.89 31.05
CA VAL A 181 51.30 -3.44 30.99
C VAL A 181 51.04 -2.69 29.70
N ILE A 182 49.78 -2.64 29.28
CA ILE A 182 49.33 -1.86 28.13
C ILE A 182 48.16 -1.01 28.58
N ALA A 183 48.32 0.30 28.54
CA ALA A 183 47.27 1.22 28.95
C ALA A 183 46.33 1.53 27.79
N GLY A 184 45.04 1.23 27.96
CA GLY A 184 43.97 1.75 27.11
C GLY A 184 43.39 3.00 27.77
N PHE A 185 44.04 4.14 27.57
CA PHE A 185 43.56 5.43 28.09
C PHE A 185 42.29 5.84 27.35
N TYR A 186 41.22 6.10 28.11
CA TYR A 186 39.92 6.65 27.68
C TYR A 186 39.47 6.26 26.27
N ASP A 187 38.74 5.14 26.16
CA ASP A 187 37.85 4.97 25.00
C ASP A 187 36.65 5.90 25.27
N HIS A 188 36.55 6.97 24.49
CA HIS A 188 35.45 7.92 24.66
C HIS A 188 34.16 7.16 24.39
N GLY A 189 33.24 7.20 25.38
CA GLY A 189 31.93 6.57 25.28
C GLY A 189 31.34 6.78 23.91
N ILE A 190 31.15 5.66 23.21
CA ILE A 190 30.60 5.53 21.86
C ILE A 190 30.97 6.73 20.97
N SER A 191 32.18 6.72 20.40
CA SER A 191 32.32 7.33 19.07
C SER A 191 31.44 6.51 18.14
N ILE A 192 30.18 6.95 18.00
CA ILE A 192 29.22 6.45 17.02
C ILE A 192 29.97 6.61 15.70
N ASN A 193 30.44 5.49 15.14
CA ASN A 193 30.96 5.53 13.78
C ASN A 193 29.73 5.85 12.91
N ASP A 194 29.50 7.13 12.65
CA ASP A 194 28.36 7.74 11.94
C ASP A 194 28.24 7.30 10.47
N TYR A 195 28.98 6.27 10.06
CA TYR A 195 29.12 5.89 8.68
C TYR A 195 28.39 4.58 8.43
N LEU A 196 27.20 4.70 7.84
CA LEU A 196 26.66 3.64 7.01
C LEU A 196 27.68 3.36 5.88
N TYR A 197 28.27 2.17 5.89
CA TYR A 197 29.15 1.73 4.80
C TYR A 197 28.32 1.49 3.55
N ARG A 198 28.65 2.22 2.48
CA ARG A 198 27.80 2.34 1.26
C ARG A 198 28.56 1.98 -0.02
N LYS A 199 29.74 1.37 0.09
CA LYS A 199 30.48 0.91 -1.08
C LYS A 199 30.14 -0.54 -1.31
N SER A 200 29.72 -0.86 -2.53
CA SER A 200 29.52 -2.24 -2.93
C SER A 200 30.83 -3.00 -2.77
N VAL A 201 30.76 -4.16 -2.12
CA VAL A 201 31.83 -5.15 -2.11
C VAL A 201 31.47 -6.23 -3.13
N PRO A 202 32.11 -6.24 -4.31
CA PRO A 202 31.80 -7.22 -5.35
C PRO A 202 31.98 -8.66 -4.86
N GLY A 203 31.04 -9.54 -5.20
CA GLY A 203 31.08 -10.96 -4.80
C GLY A 203 30.66 -11.25 -3.35
N HIS A 204 30.33 -10.23 -2.55
CA HIS A 204 30.00 -10.36 -1.14
C HIS A 204 28.62 -9.74 -0.79
N PRO A 205 27.49 -10.39 -1.11
CA PRO A 205 26.14 -9.88 -0.82
C PRO A 205 25.90 -9.59 0.66
N GLU A 206 26.49 -10.39 1.54
CA GLU A 206 26.41 -10.25 3.00
C GLU A 206 26.97 -8.91 3.49
N LEU A 207 27.98 -8.36 2.81
CA LEU A 207 28.58 -7.06 3.14
C LEU A 207 27.80 -5.88 2.54
N ASN A 208 26.86 -6.17 1.63
CA ASN A 208 26.00 -5.18 0.98
C ASN A 208 24.56 -5.23 1.54
N THR A 209 24.28 -6.10 2.51
CA THR A 209 22.96 -6.32 3.10
C THR A 209 22.92 -5.85 4.54
N MET A 210 21.87 -5.13 4.93
CA MET A 210 21.64 -4.79 6.32
C MET A 210 21.22 -6.04 7.12
N SER A 211 21.88 -6.32 8.24
CA SER A 211 21.54 -7.43 9.14
C SER A 211 20.45 -7.09 10.17
N THR A 212 20.01 -5.83 10.21
CA THR A 212 18.94 -5.32 11.07
C THR A 212 18.23 -4.14 10.40
N SER A 213 17.12 -3.67 10.96
CA SER A 213 16.38 -2.52 10.44
C SER A 213 17.17 -1.22 10.56
N LEU A 214 17.07 -0.36 9.55
CA LEU A 214 17.55 1.03 9.62
C LEU A 214 16.49 1.90 10.28
N ASN A 215 16.78 2.47 11.45
CA ASN A 215 15.92 3.49 12.03
C ASN A 215 16.43 4.87 11.60
N MET A 216 15.61 5.61 10.84
CA MET A 216 15.95 6.96 10.41
C MET A 216 15.55 8.05 11.43
N GLY A 217 14.78 7.71 12.47
CA GLY A 217 14.17 8.71 13.36
C GLY A 217 13.37 9.74 12.56
N ASN A 218 13.60 11.02 12.85
CA ASN A 218 12.95 12.15 12.16
C ASN A 218 13.74 12.64 10.93
N ASN A 219 14.60 11.79 10.36
CA ASN A 219 15.48 12.18 9.24
C ASN A 219 14.92 11.70 7.90
N ASN A 220 15.29 12.44 6.85
CA ASN A 220 14.86 12.19 5.48
C ASN A 220 15.78 11.20 4.76
N ILE A 221 15.23 10.49 3.78
CA ILE A 221 16.00 9.85 2.70
C ILE A 221 15.84 10.73 1.46
N THR A 222 16.90 11.41 1.06
CA THR A 222 16.88 12.30 -0.12
C THR A 222 17.56 11.64 -1.32
N ASN A 223 17.03 11.84 -2.53
CA ASN A 223 17.60 11.32 -3.78
C ASN A 223 17.73 9.79 -3.86
N ALA A 224 16.79 9.05 -3.26
CA ALA A 224 16.68 7.61 -3.51
C ALA A 224 16.17 7.38 -4.94
N ALA A 225 16.95 6.68 -5.77
CA ALA A 225 16.56 6.38 -7.16
C ALA A 225 15.39 5.37 -7.21
N THR A 226 15.47 4.32 -6.39
CA THR A 226 14.44 3.28 -6.27
C THR A 226 14.35 2.82 -4.82
N THR A 227 13.13 2.65 -4.32
CA THR A 227 12.87 2.04 -3.01
C THR A 227 11.86 0.91 -3.18
N THR A 228 12.35 -0.32 -3.12
CA THR A 228 11.50 -1.52 -3.20
C THR A 228 11.20 -2.01 -1.78
N THR A 229 9.92 -2.08 -1.41
CA THR A 229 9.49 -2.54 -0.09
C THR A 229 8.34 -3.55 -0.24
N THR A 230 8.20 -4.46 0.72
CA THR A 230 7.03 -5.34 0.80
C THR A 230 5.78 -4.57 1.23
N THR A 231 5.96 -3.55 2.06
CA THR A 231 4.88 -2.69 2.57
C THR A 231 5.43 -1.29 2.82
N LEU A 232 4.76 -0.29 2.24
CA LEU A 232 4.98 1.11 2.56
C LEU A 232 3.81 1.59 3.43
N ASN A 233 4.09 1.84 4.72
CA ASN A 233 3.14 2.52 5.59
C ASN A 233 3.52 3.99 5.67
N ALA A 234 2.76 4.85 4.99
CA ALA A 234 3.02 6.28 4.90
C ALA A 234 1.76 7.04 5.29
N THR A 235 1.92 8.14 6.04
CA THR A 235 0.82 9.06 6.35
C THR A 235 0.37 9.79 5.10
N ASP A 236 1.33 10.30 4.33
CA ASP A 236 1.10 11.02 3.08
C ASP A 236 2.02 10.49 1.98
N VAL A 237 1.48 10.41 0.76
CA VAL A 237 2.24 10.04 -0.45
C VAL A 237 1.98 11.12 -1.50
N ASN A 238 2.99 11.95 -1.76
CA ASN A 238 2.98 12.89 -2.88
C ASN A 238 3.68 12.25 -4.07
N SER A 239 2.91 11.69 -5.01
CA SER A 239 3.43 11.02 -6.19
C SER A 239 2.79 11.58 -7.46
N THR A 240 3.58 11.72 -8.53
CA THR A 240 3.08 12.08 -9.86
C THR A 240 2.21 10.95 -10.45
N ASN A 241 2.62 9.69 -10.27
CA ASN A 241 1.94 8.52 -10.80
C ASN A 241 1.84 7.44 -9.72
N VAL A 242 0.69 6.78 -9.63
CA VAL A 242 0.47 5.62 -8.76
C VAL A 242 -0.11 4.50 -9.59
N THR A 243 0.66 3.41 -9.74
CA THR A 243 0.21 2.19 -10.41
C THR A 243 -0.09 1.14 -9.36
N ALA A 244 -1.37 0.87 -9.09
CA ALA A 244 -1.81 -0.20 -8.22
C ALA A 244 -2.27 -1.39 -9.08
N THR A 245 -1.76 -2.59 -8.79
CA THR A 245 -2.08 -3.82 -9.57
C THR A 245 -3.26 -4.60 -9.02
N ASN A 246 -3.71 -4.27 -7.80
CA ASN A 246 -4.82 -4.93 -7.14
C ASN A 246 -5.88 -3.88 -6.76
N ASN A 247 -6.03 -3.58 -5.47
CA ASN A 247 -7.08 -2.66 -4.99
C ASN A 247 -6.53 -1.29 -4.63
N VAL A 248 -7.33 -0.25 -4.89
CA VAL A 248 -7.19 1.07 -4.29
C VAL A 248 -8.37 1.27 -3.35
N THR A 249 -8.11 1.26 -2.05
CA THR A 249 -9.13 1.46 -1.01
C THR A 249 -8.93 2.80 -0.35
N GLY A 250 -9.97 3.64 -0.33
CA GLY A 250 -9.92 4.94 0.33
C GLY A 250 -11.32 5.43 0.69
N THR A 251 -11.41 6.26 1.73
CA THR A 251 -12.67 6.88 2.15
C THR A 251 -13.15 7.93 1.16
N ASN A 252 -12.21 8.65 0.52
CA ASN A 252 -12.48 9.66 -0.49
C ASN A 252 -11.48 9.52 -1.64
N VAL A 253 -11.97 9.33 -2.84
CA VAL A 253 -11.16 9.28 -4.07
C VAL A 253 -11.64 10.42 -4.97
N ASN A 254 -10.85 11.49 -5.05
CA ASN A 254 -11.12 12.62 -5.94
C ASN A 254 -10.21 12.51 -7.17
N ALA A 255 -10.81 12.21 -8.32
CA ALA A 255 -10.12 12.08 -9.59
C ALA A 255 -10.71 13.06 -10.61
N ARG A 256 -9.83 13.71 -11.39
CA ARG A 256 -10.23 14.59 -12.50
C ARG A 256 -11.04 13.81 -13.54
N THR A 257 -10.60 12.59 -13.83
CA THR A 257 -11.23 11.63 -14.74
C THR A 257 -11.05 10.22 -14.17
N THR A 258 -12.02 9.36 -14.43
CA THR A 258 -11.93 7.94 -14.08
C THR A 258 -12.33 7.13 -15.31
N ARG A 259 -11.50 6.16 -15.70
CA ARG A 259 -11.83 5.17 -16.71
C ARG A 259 -11.90 3.81 -16.02
N THR A 260 -13.10 3.27 -15.93
CA THR A 260 -13.36 1.96 -15.32
C THR A 260 -13.61 0.96 -16.44
N GLU A 261 -12.78 -0.08 -16.55
CA GLU A 261 -12.96 -1.14 -17.55
C GLU A 261 -14.14 -2.07 -17.19
N GLY A 262 -14.38 -2.24 -15.89
CA GLY A 262 -15.47 -3.05 -15.35
C GLY A 262 -16.65 -2.22 -14.85
N GLU A 263 -17.35 -2.78 -13.87
CA GLU A 263 -18.57 -2.21 -13.31
C GLU A 263 -18.28 -1.14 -12.25
N THR A 264 -19.24 -0.23 -12.05
CA THR A 264 -19.20 0.77 -10.98
C THR A 264 -20.39 0.53 -10.06
N TYR A 265 -20.10 0.25 -8.78
CA TYR A 265 -21.11 0.06 -7.74
C TYR A 265 -21.14 1.26 -6.80
N THR A 266 -22.30 1.90 -6.65
CA THR A 266 -22.48 3.04 -5.75
C THR A 266 -23.52 2.71 -4.68
N GLY A 267 -23.13 2.74 -3.40
CA GLY A 267 -24.08 2.62 -2.28
C GLY A 267 -24.99 3.84 -2.09
N GLY A 268 -24.74 4.92 -2.83
CA GLY A 268 -25.56 6.13 -2.85
C GLY A 268 -25.85 6.60 -4.28
N TRP A 269 -26.24 7.87 -4.41
CA TRP A 269 -26.54 8.48 -5.71
C TRP A 269 -25.32 8.51 -6.64
N PHE A 270 -25.51 8.06 -7.89
CA PHE A 270 -24.60 8.40 -8.98
C PHE A 270 -24.88 9.85 -9.39
N ARG A 271 -23.92 10.74 -9.13
CA ARG A 271 -24.08 12.18 -9.37
C ARG A 271 -23.21 12.62 -10.53
N THR A 272 -23.82 13.32 -11.49
CA THR A 272 -23.10 14.07 -12.53
C THR A 272 -23.16 15.56 -12.21
N THR A 273 -22.16 16.31 -12.66
CA THR A 273 -22.05 17.76 -12.46
C THR A 273 -21.92 18.47 -13.80
N GLY A 274 -22.43 19.69 -13.90
CA GLY A 274 -22.52 20.43 -15.15
C GLY A 274 -23.59 19.86 -16.08
N ASP A 275 -23.48 20.18 -17.37
CA ASP A 275 -24.53 19.91 -18.36
C ASP A 275 -24.41 18.52 -19.01
N THR A 276 -23.95 17.53 -18.23
CA THR A 276 -23.62 16.18 -18.71
C THR A 276 -24.29 15.11 -17.86
N GLY A 277 -24.22 13.86 -18.31
CA GLY A 277 -24.89 12.74 -17.67
C GLY A 277 -24.25 11.41 -18.02
N TRP A 278 -25.08 10.37 -18.07
CA TRP A 278 -24.63 9.08 -18.59
C TRP A 278 -24.56 9.13 -20.11
N TYR A 279 -23.45 8.65 -20.67
CA TYR A 279 -23.21 8.60 -22.10
C TYR A 279 -22.61 7.25 -22.50
N SER A 280 -23.15 6.65 -23.56
CA SER A 280 -22.64 5.44 -24.19
C SER A 280 -21.84 5.81 -25.43
N GLU A 281 -20.51 5.72 -25.33
CA GLU A 281 -19.59 6.05 -26.43
C GLU A 281 -19.83 5.21 -27.68
N LYS A 282 -20.01 3.89 -27.51
CA LYS A 282 -20.26 2.95 -28.62
C LYS A 282 -21.56 3.26 -29.38
N HIS A 283 -22.60 3.70 -28.68
CA HIS A 283 -23.93 3.88 -29.25
C HIS A 283 -24.29 5.34 -29.52
N GLY A 284 -23.45 6.30 -29.12
CA GLY A 284 -23.67 7.74 -29.30
C GLY A 284 -24.96 8.24 -28.65
N GLY A 285 -25.38 7.63 -27.55
CA GLY A 285 -26.62 7.92 -26.83
C GLY A 285 -26.38 8.10 -25.34
N GLY A 286 -27.38 8.57 -24.60
CA GLY A 286 -27.18 8.94 -23.20
C GLY A 286 -28.42 9.53 -22.54
N ILE A 287 -28.31 9.86 -21.26
CA ILE A 287 -29.29 10.67 -20.52
C ILE A 287 -28.56 11.80 -19.81
N TYR A 288 -29.06 13.03 -19.93
CA TYR A 288 -28.38 14.23 -19.44
C TYR A 288 -29.37 15.36 -19.11
N MET A 289 -28.88 16.43 -18.48
CA MET A 289 -29.63 17.65 -18.19
C MET A 289 -28.79 18.86 -18.59
N THR A 290 -29.42 19.87 -19.18
CA THR A 290 -28.81 21.18 -19.52
C THR A 290 -29.58 22.34 -18.89
N ASP A 291 -30.65 22.03 -18.16
CA ASP A 291 -31.45 22.97 -17.39
C ASP A 291 -32.01 22.27 -16.16
N ASN A 292 -32.70 23.03 -15.32
CA ASN A 292 -33.20 22.54 -14.05
C ASN A 292 -34.55 21.80 -14.16
N SER A 293 -35.11 21.65 -15.37
CA SER A 293 -36.49 21.20 -15.56
C SER A 293 -36.60 19.83 -16.22
N TRP A 294 -35.66 19.49 -17.11
CA TRP A 294 -35.81 18.33 -17.99
C TRP A 294 -34.59 17.39 -17.98
N VAL A 295 -34.85 16.12 -17.69
CA VAL A 295 -33.97 15.03 -18.11
C VAL A 295 -34.24 14.73 -19.57
N ARG A 296 -33.16 14.63 -20.36
CA ARG A 296 -33.20 14.46 -21.81
C ARG A 296 -32.49 13.19 -22.22
N VAL A 297 -32.88 12.64 -23.36
CA VAL A 297 -32.13 11.58 -24.04
C VAL A 297 -31.19 12.24 -25.05
N TYR A 298 -29.90 11.91 -24.98
CA TYR A 298 -28.88 12.50 -25.84
C TYR A 298 -29.10 12.13 -27.32
N ASN A 299 -28.87 13.10 -28.22
CA ASN A 299 -29.14 13.00 -29.67
C ASN A 299 -30.60 12.65 -30.01
N ASP A 300 -31.55 13.08 -29.18
CA ASP A 300 -33.00 12.83 -29.35
C ASP A 300 -33.33 11.36 -29.63
N LYS A 301 -32.54 10.45 -29.04
CA LYS A 301 -32.78 9.01 -29.17
C LYS A 301 -34.02 8.60 -28.39
N ASN A 302 -34.55 7.44 -28.74
CA ASN A 302 -35.71 6.87 -28.07
C ASN A 302 -35.33 6.28 -26.71
N PHE A 303 -36.24 6.38 -25.73
CA PHE A 303 -36.15 5.67 -24.46
C PHE A 303 -37.09 4.46 -24.48
N SER A 304 -36.54 3.25 -24.47
CA SER A 304 -37.32 2.00 -24.56
C SER A 304 -37.23 1.22 -23.26
N THR A 305 -38.37 0.69 -22.81
CA THR A 305 -38.48 -0.20 -21.67
C THR A 305 -39.51 -1.28 -21.96
N GLY A 306 -39.28 -2.51 -21.49
CA GLY A 306 -40.31 -3.56 -21.49
C GLY A 306 -41.32 -3.44 -20.36
N GLY A 307 -41.11 -2.49 -19.44
CA GLY A 307 -41.98 -2.22 -18.29
C GLY A 307 -42.81 -0.95 -18.46
N GLN A 308 -43.27 -0.40 -17.33
CA GLN A 308 -44.09 0.81 -17.31
C GLN A 308 -43.23 2.08 -17.20
N ILE A 309 -43.68 3.15 -17.86
CA ILE A 309 -43.22 4.52 -17.59
C ILE A 309 -44.29 5.21 -16.76
N LYS A 310 -43.95 5.60 -15.53
CA LYS A 310 -44.84 6.33 -14.61
C LYS A 310 -44.37 7.76 -14.45
N GLY A 311 -45.18 8.71 -14.89
CA GLY A 311 -44.92 10.15 -14.76
C GLY A 311 -46.22 10.89 -14.39
N GLY A 312 -46.10 12.14 -13.96
CA GLY A 312 -47.28 12.97 -13.67
C GLY A 312 -48.16 13.20 -14.91
N THR A 313 -47.53 13.47 -16.06
CA THR A 313 -48.18 13.57 -17.37
C THR A 313 -47.27 13.00 -18.46
N VAL A 314 -47.86 12.42 -19.50
CA VAL A 314 -47.16 12.05 -20.73
C VAL A 314 -47.63 12.97 -21.85
N ARG A 315 -46.75 13.86 -22.30
CA ARG A 315 -46.99 14.75 -23.44
C ARG A 315 -46.20 14.23 -24.64
N ALA A 316 -46.88 13.97 -25.74
CA ALA A 316 -46.26 13.71 -27.03
C ALA A 316 -46.45 14.94 -27.92
N ASP A 317 -45.37 15.47 -28.51
CA ASP A 317 -45.46 16.54 -29.50
C ASP A 317 -45.95 16.02 -30.87
N GLY A 318 -45.94 14.70 -31.06
CA GLY A 318 -46.51 14.00 -32.21
C GLY A 318 -47.61 13.02 -31.80
N ARG A 319 -47.50 11.77 -32.24
CA ARG A 319 -48.49 10.72 -32.01
C ARG A 319 -48.18 9.92 -30.74
N LEU A 320 -49.21 9.58 -29.98
CA LEU A 320 -49.17 8.53 -28.96
C LEU A 320 -49.67 7.23 -29.58
N TYR A 321 -48.83 6.20 -29.57
CA TYR A 321 -49.17 4.87 -30.07
C TYR A 321 -49.35 3.89 -28.92
N ALA A 322 -50.38 3.06 -29.00
CA ALA A 322 -50.56 1.88 -28.17
C ALA A 322 -50.67 0.67 -29.09
N GLY A 323 -49.89 -0.38 -28.80
CA GLY A 323 -49.98 -1.65 -29.54
C GLY A 323 -51.23 -2.47 -29.21
N GLU A 324 -51.95 -2.11 -28.15
CA GLU A 324 -53.18 -2.75 -27.68
C GLU A 324 -54.29 -1.70 -27.52
N ALA A 325 -54.44 -1.12 -26.32
CA ALA A 325 -55.49 -0.15 -26.01
C ALA A 325 -54.97 0.99 -25.13
N LEU A 326 -55.64 2.15 -25.19
CA LEU A 326 -55.45 3.24 -24.23
C LEU A 326 -56.48 3.10 -23.11
N GLN A 327 -56.02 2.74 -21.91
CA GLN A 327 -56.87 2.67 -20.73
C GLN A 327 -56.87 4.00 -19.97
N LEU A 328 -58.06 4.58 -19.80
CA LEU A 328 -58.26 5.78 -19.00
C LEU A 328 -58.72 5.39 -17.60
N GLU A 329 -57.85 5.51 -16.60
CA GLU A 329 -58.15 5.00 -15.25
C GLU A 329 -59.29 5.75 -14.57
N LYS A 330 -59.31 7.08 -14.69
CA LYS A 330 -60.32 7.94 -14.05
C LYS A 330 -61.68 7.82 -14.74
N VAL A 331 -62.69 7.53 -13.95
CA VAL A 331 -64.11 7.53 -14.34
C VAL A 331 -64.70 8.94 -14.19
N TYR A 332 -65.50 9.35 -15.18
CA TYR A 332 -66.26 10.59 -15.20
C TYR A 332 -67.75 10.31 -15.37
N THR A 333 -68.59 11.29 -15.02
CA THR A 333 -70.05 11.19 -15.16
C THR A 333 -70.52 12.08 -16.30
N ALA A 334 -71.33 11.55 -17.22
CA ALA A 334 -71.93 12.35 -18.29
C ALA A 334 -72.77 13.51 -17.71
N GLY A 335 -72.70 14.67 -18.35
CA GLY A 335 -73.34 15.91 -17.90
C GLY A 335 -72.57 16.66 -16.80
N SER A 336 -71.57 16.04 -16.15
CA SER A 336 -70.74 16.75 -15.18
C SER A 336 -69.75 17.71 -15.86
N GLY A 337 -69.32 18.73 -15.11
CA GLY A 337 -68.38 19.75 -15.60
C GLY A 337 -67.02 19.17 -15.96
N CYS A 338 -66.37 19.75 -16.97
CA CYS A 338 -65.05 19.35 -17.44
C CYS A 338 -64.27 20.56 -17.97
N SER A 339 -62.94 20.49 -17.89
CA SER A 339 -62.04 21.50 -18.46
C SER A 339 -60.64 20.91 -18.64
N PRO A 340 -59.89 21.30 -19.68
CA PRO A 340 -60.35 22.08 -20.83
C PRO A 340 -61.23 21.26 -21.78
N ASN A 341 -61.88 21.91 -22.74
CA ASN A 341 -62.54 21.22 -23.85
C ASN A 341 -61.54 20.38 -24.64
N GLY A 342 -61.99 19.23 -25.16
CA GLY A 342 -61.18 18.31 -25.97
C GLY A 342 -60.60 17.12 -25.20
N LEU A 343 -60.79 17.05 -23.88
CA LEU A 343 -60.41 15.86 -23.11
C LEU A 343 -61.26 14.65 -23.53
N ILE A 344 -60.61 13.48 -23.57
CA ILE A 344 -61.26 12.18 -23.73
C ILE A 344 -61.21 11.46 -22.38
N GLY A 345 -62.34 10.92 -21.95
CA GLY A 345 -62.54 10.24 -20.68
C GLY A 345 -63.36 8.96 -20.87
N ARG A 346 -63.66 8.28 -19.76
CA ARG A 346 -64.64 7.18 -19.75
C ARG A 346 -65.63 7.31 -18.62
N ASP A 347 -66.81 6.72 -18.79
CA ASP A 347 -67.74 6.46 -17.70
C ASP A 347 -67.42 5.15 -16.94
N ALA A 348 -68.24 4.81 -15.95
CA ALA A 348 -68.05 3.61 -15.11
C ALA A 348 -68.19 2.30 -15.89
N SER A 349 -68.96 2.31 -16.98
CA SER A 349 -69.18 1.17 -17.86
C SER A 349 -68.09 1.05 -18.93
N GLY A 350 -67.21 2.04 -19.06
CA GLY A 350 -66.17 2.10 -20.09
C GLY A 350 -66.59 2.82 -21.37
N GLY A 351 -67.76 3.47 -21.39
CA GLY A 351 -68.20 4.30 -22.51
C GLY A 351 -67.34 5.53 -22.68
N ILE A 352 -67.04 5.92 -23.93
CA ILE A 352 -66.20 7.09 -24.23
C ILE A 352 -66.97 8.37 -23.90
N LEU A 353 -66.31 9.26 -23.16
CA LEU A 353 -66.77 10.62 -22.88
C LEU A 353 -65.85 11.63 -23.55
N SER A 354 -66.42 12.69 -24.11
CA SER A 354 -65.70 13.83 -24.67
C SER A 354 -66.08 15.11 -23.94
N CYS A 355 -65.10 15.86 -23.47
CA CYS A 355 -65.32 17.15 -22.85
C CYS A 355 -65.61 18.20 -23.92
N GLN A 356 -66.86 18.69 -23.97
CA GLN A 356 -67.30 19.67 -24.96
C GLN A 356 -68.16 20.73 -24.30
N SER A 357 -67.88 22.00 -24.59
CA SER A 357 -68.60 23.15 -23.99
C SER A 357 -68.62 23.12 -22.46
N GLY A 358 -67.53 22.63 -21.83
CA GLY A 358 -67.39 22.58 -20.37
C GLY A 358 -68.12 21.43 -19.68
N ILE A 359 -68.68 20.47 -20.43
CA ILE A 359 -69.37 19.29 -19.89
C ILE A 359 -68.94 17.99 -20.55
N TRP A 360 -68.93 16.90 -19.79
CA TRP A 360 -68.68 15.56 -20.31
C TRP A 360 -69.90 15.07 -21.10
N LYS A 361 -69.72 14.85 -22.40
CA LYS A 361 -70.76 14.30 -23.28
C LYS A 361 -70.42 12.85 -23.63
N SER A 362 -71.41 11.96 -23.58
CA SER A 362 -71.25 10.60 -24.10
C SER A 362 -71.26 10.60 -25.61
N SER A 363 -70.55 9.64 -26.21
CA SER A 363 -70.60 9.38 -27.65
C SER A 363 -71.83 8.57 -28.09
N GLU A 364 -72.81 8.38 -27.20
CA GLU A 364 -73.97 7.55 -27.47
C GLU A 364 -74.94 8.25 -28.43
N PHE A 365 -75.18 7.62 -29.58
CA PHE A 365 -76.30 7.93 -30.45
C PHE A 365 -77.55 7.22 -29.89
N SER A 366 -78.33 7.90 -29.06
CA SER A 366 -79.64 7.38 -28.64
C SER A 366 -80.72 7.82 -29.63
N PHE A 367 -81.28 6.89 -30.41
CA PHE A 367 -82.51 7.13 -31.15
C PHE A 367 -83.69 7.01 -30.19
N ARG A 368 -84.40 8.11 -29.95
CA ARG A 368 -85.65 8.07 -29.19
C ARG A 368 -86.81 8.10 -30.16
N VAL A 369 -87.79 7.20 -29.99
CA VAL A 369 -89.03 7.26 -30.78
C VAL A 369 -89.74 8.57 -30.42
N ALA A 370 -89.85 9.45 -31.42
CA ALA A 370 -90.53 10.74 -31.30
C ALA A 370 -91.94 10.71 -31.88
N GLY A 371 -92.23 9.75 -32.77
CA GLY A 371 -93.55 9.59 -33.37
C GLY A 371 -93.81 8.17 -33.85
N THR A 372 -95.06 7.74 -33.73
CA THR A 372 -95.56 6.47 -34.28
C THR A 372 -96.76 6.76 -35.17
N PHE A 373 -96.79 6.14 -36.35
CA PHE A 373 -97.80 6.41 -37.37
C PHE A 373 -98.34 5.10 -37.93
N GLN A 374 -99.65 5.05 -38.13
CA GLN A 374 -100.30 3.98 -38.90
C GLN A 374 -100.83 4.58 -40.20
N VAL A 375 -100.35 4.06 -41.33
CA VAL A 375 -100.77 4.51 -42.67
C VAL A 375 -101.59 3.41 -43.31
N TRP A 376 -102.88 3.65 -43.46
CA TRP A 376 -103.84 2.70 -44.00
C TRP A 376 -103.80 2.65 -45.54
N PRO A 377 -104.36 1.61 -46.17
CA PRO A 377 -104.42 1.46 -47.62
C PRO A 377 -104.92 2.71 -48.34
N GLY A 378 -104.25 3.11 -49.42
CA GLY A 378 -104.60 4.28 -50.24
C GLY A 378 -104.17 5.63 -49.65
N GLN A 379 -103.55 5.66 -48.47
CA GLN A 379 -103.14 6.91 -47.83
C GLN A 379 -101.70 7.31 -48.18
N THR A 380 -101.51 8.61 -48.35
CA THR A 380 -100.20 9.26 -48.35
C THR A 380 -100.17 10.26 -47.20
N VAL A 381 -99.24 10.07 -46.25
CA VAL A 381 -99.14 10.86 -45.02
C VAL A 381 -97.75 11.49 -44.94
N ASN A 382 -97.72 12.81 -44.71
CA ASN A 382 -96.50 13.49 -44.31
C ASN A 382 -96.32 13.30 -42.81
N LEU A 383 -95.27 12.60 -42.42
CA LEU A 383 -95.03 12.21 -41.02
C LEU A 383 -94.45 13.37 -40.21
N GLY A 384 -93.76 14.31 -40.86
CA GLY A 384 -93.08 15.44 -40.22
C GLY A 384 -91.57 15.28 -40.21
N ARG A 385 -90.89 16.09 -39.36
CA ARG A 385 -89.42 16.17 -39.31
C ARG A 385 -88.83 15.23 -38.29
N PHE A 386 -88.05 14.26 -38.75
CA PHE A 386 -87.38 13.25 -37.92
C PHE A 386 -86.00 12.89 -38.49
N LYS A 387 -85.09 12.38 -37.65
CA LYS A 387 -83.78 11.90 -38.11
C LYS A 387 -83.88 10.63 -38.94
N LEU A 388 -84.82 9.76 -38.57
CA LEU A 388 -85.05 8.48 -39.23
C LEU A 388 -86.50 8.05 -39.03
N CYS A 389 -87.17 7.60 -40.08
CA CYS A 389 -88.43 6.87 -39.95
C CYS A 389 -88.26 5.46 -40.54
N ILE A 390 -88.79 4.46 -39.84
CA ILE A 390 -88.68 3.05 -40.24
C ILE A 390 -90.08 2.45 -40.25
N ASN A 391 -90.44 1.75 -41.33
CA ASN A 391 -91.62 0.89 -41.32
C ASN A 391 -91.29 -0.39 -40.56
N THR A 392 -91.94 -0.57 -39.42
CA THR A 392 -91.70 -1.64 -38.44
C THR A 392 -92.77 -2.73 -38.44
N TYR A 393 -93.86 -2.57 -39.21
CA TYR A 393 -94.92 -3.57 -39.31
C TYR A 393 -95.04 -4.12 -40.74
N ARG A 394 -95.16 -5.45 -40.84
CA ARG A 394 -95.08 -6.22 -42.08
C ARG A 394 -96.42 -6.23 -42.82
N ILE A 395 -96.38 -5.92 -44.12
CA ILE A 395 -97.40 -6.32 -45.09
C ILE A 395 -97.06 -7.75 -45.50
N ASP A 396 -97.95 -8.71 -45.25
CA ASP A 396 -97.69 -10.14 -45.51
C ASP A 396 -97.62 -10.46 -47.02
N GLY A 397 -96.45 -10.21 -47.61
CA GLY A 397 -95.72 -11.08 -48.54
C GLY A 397 -96.36 -11.59 -49.84
N ARG A 398 -97.59 -11.23 -50.20
CA ARG A 398 -98.22 -11.68 -51.44
C ARG A 398 -99.03 -10.57 -52.10
N GLU A 399 -98.37 -9.50 -52.57
CA GLU A 399 -98.83 -8.70 -53.72
C GLU A 399 -97.90 -7.52 -54.07
N MET A 400 -97.90 -7.13 -55.35
CA MET A 400 -97.15 -6.01 -55.91
C MET A 400 -97.83 -4.66 -55.59
N ALA A 401 -97.72 -4.19 -54.35
CA ALA A 401 -98.04 -2.81 -53.99
C ALA A 401 -96.75 -2.04 -53.67
N LEU A 402 -96.50 -0.95 -54.39
CA LEU A 402 -95.34 -0.08 -54.17
C LEU A 402 -95.58 0.77 -52.91
N THR A 403 -95.30 0.22 -51.73
CA THR A 403 -95.29 1.01 -50.49
C THR A 403 -94.00 1.80 -50.38
N GLU A 404 -94.10 3.09 -50.11
CA GLU A 404 -92.98 4.02 -50.08
C GLU A 404 -92.86 4.65 -48.68
N LEU A 405 -91.66 4.67 -48.13
CA LEU A 405 -91.29 5.48 -46.97
C LEU A 405 -89.97 6.17 -47.29
N ILE A 406 -90.04 7.47 -47.59
CA ILE A 406 -88.88 8.23 -48.07
C ILE A 406 -88.74 9.57 -47.34
N PRO A 407 -87.51 10.08 -47.21
CA PRO A 407 -87.29 11.48 -46.93
C PRO A 407 -87.68 12.33 -48.16
N THR A 408 -88.34 13.45 -47.94
CA THR A 408 -88.76 14.38 -49.01
C THR A 408 -87.79 15.57 -49.17
N ASP A 409 -86.84 15.72 -48.26
CA ASP A 409 -85.76 16.72 -48.30
C ASP A 409 -84.45 16.16 -47.71
N GLY A 410 -83.38 16.94 -47.78
CA GLY A 410 -82.09 16.61 -47.15
C GLY A 410 -82.05 16.94 -45.65
N PRO A 411 -81.11 16.35 -44.90
CA PRO A 411 -80.99 16.58 -43.46
C PRO A 411 -80.56 18.02 -43.13
N ASP A 412 -81.13 18.58 -42.07
CA ASP A 412 -80.68 19.86 -41.49
C ASP A 412 -79.44 19.73 -40.59
N SER A 413 -79.02 20.82 -39.95
CA SER A 413 -77.85 20.85 -39.03
C SER A 413 -77.99 19.93 -37.81
N ASN A 414 -79.20 19.52 -37.47
CA ASN A 414 -79.49 18.56 -36.41
C ASN A 414 -79.78 17.15 -36.96
N GLY A 415 -79.68 16.95 -38.28
CA GLY A 415 -79.92 15.68 -38.95
C GLY A 415 -81.38 15.33 -39.21
N ASN A 416 -82.34 16.25 -39.02
CA ASN A 416 -83.75 15.98 -39.26
C ASN A 416 -84.14 16.19 -40.73
N MET A 417 -85.01 15.33 -41.25
CA MET A 417 -85.60 15.38 -42.59
C MET A 417 -87.12 15.30 -42.49
N ASN A 418 -87.83 15.90 -43.42
CA ASN A 418 -89.25 15.65 -43.64
C ASN A 418 -89.45 14.25 -44.22
N TRP A 419 -90.36 13.48 -43.63
CA TRP A 419 -90.68 12.11 -44.07
C TRP A 419 -92.09 12.02 -44.63
N ARG A 420 -92.25 11.22 -45.69
CA ARG A 420 -93.54 10.87 -46.28
C ARG A 420 -93.67 9.37 -46.41
N ALA A 421 -94.85 8.86 -46.09
CA ALA A 421 -95.23 7.48 -46.26
C ALA A 421 -96.43 7.35 -47.18
N MET A 422 -96.37 6.41 -48.12
CA MET A 422 -97.48 6.05 -49.00
C MET A 422 -97.73 4.55 -48.92
N ASN A 423 -98.95 4.19 -48.53
CA ASN A 423 -99.40 2.80 -48.52
C ASN A 423 -100.29 2.56 -49.76
N ALA A 424 -99.70 2.00 -50.82
CA ALA A 424 -100.40 1.68 -52.05
C ALA A 424 -101.09 0.29 -52.05
N THR A 425 -101.22 -0.37 -50.90
CA THR A 425 -101.93 -1.65 -50.82
C THR A 425 -103.43 -1.47 -51.08
N GLN A 426 -104.10 -2.52 -51.56
CA GLN A 426 -105.55 -2.50 -51.85
C GLN A 426 -106.38 -3.25 -50.77
N TYR A 427 -105.72 -3.87 -49.78
CA TYR A 427 -106.37 -4.67 -48.75
C TYR A 427 -106.67 -3.85 -47.49
N PRO A 428 -107.95 -3.70 -47.07
CA PRO A 428 -108.35 -2.88 -45.93
C PRO A 428 -107.64 -3.20 -44.60
N SER A 429 -107.14 -4.43 -44.44
CA SER A 429 -106.46 -4.89 -43.23
C SER A 429 -104.94 -4.60 -43.20
N TYR A 430 -104.34 -4.08 -44.28
CA TYR A 430 -102.88 -3.90 -44.37
C TYR A 430 -102.45 -2.46 -44.14
N TYR A 431 -101.87 -2.17 -42.98
CA TYR A 431 -101.32 -0.85 -42.65
C TYR A 431 -99.80 -0.88 -42.55
N MET A 432 -99.16 0.27 -42.79
CA MET A 432 -97.75 0.50 -42.47
C MET A 432 -97.66 1.01 -41.03
N GLY A 433 -96.90 0.34 -40.18
CA GLY A 433 -96.61 0.78 -38.81
C GLY A 433 -95.25 1.44 -38.76
N ILE A 434 -95.20 2.76 -38.73
CA ILE A 434 -93.95 3.53 -38.86
C ILE A 434 -93.54 4.13 -37.52
N HIS A 435 -92.29 3.91 -37.14
CA HIS A 435 -91.65 4.56 -36.00
C HIS A 435 -90.63 5.58 -36.50
N CYS A 436 -90.74 6.80 -36.00
CA CYS A 436 -89.85 7.90 -36.32
C CYS A 436 -89.03 8.32 -35.10
N PHE A 437 -87.75 8.61 -35.32
CA PHE A 437 -86.74 8.81 -34.29
C PHE A 437 -86.09 10.19 -34.39
N ILE A 438 -85.73 10.75 -33.23
CA ILE A 438 -84.92 11.99 -33.09
C ILE A 438 -83.62 11.72 -32.35
#